data_AF-A0A964M935-F1
#
_entry.id   AF-A0A964M935-F1
#
_cell.length_a   1.000
_cell.length_b   1.000
_cell.length_c   1.000
_cell.angle_alpha   90.00
_cell.angle_beta   90.00
_cell.angle_gamma   90.00
#
_symmetry.space_group_name_H-M   'P 1'
#
loop_
_entity.id
_entity.type
_entity.pdbx_description
1 polymer ?
#
loop_
_entity_poly.entity_id
_entity_poly.type
_entity_poly.pdbx_seq_one_letter_code
_entity_poly.pdbx_strand_id
1 'polypeptide(L)'
;MGRGVKILIKEVEVRGIETEFIETGRVEKGKVFHPFYHLKRMEKTFLLHFPHLEREWKEIKREFGAIGKKAPTSGIWRFRFTYGKEVKKVEFFPIKPRKFKKFVVVERDIDYPFKFANREELERLKE
;
A
#
# COMPACT_ATOMS: atom_id res chain seq x y z
N MET A 1 39.13 2.55 -8.54
CA MET A 1 38.99 2.84 -7.09
C MET A 1 37.79 3.78 -6.91
N GLY A 2 36.57 3.24 -7.09
CA GLY A 2 35.33 4.03 -7.01
C GLY A 2 34.76 3.98 -5.61
N ARG A 3 34.68 5.13 -4.94
CA ARG A 3 34.09 5.24 -3.60
C ARG A 3 32.57 5.13 -3.73
N GLY A 4 32.03 3.96 -3.36
CA GLY A 4 30.60 3.78 -3.21
C GLY A 4 30.06 4.66 -2.09
N VAL A 5 29.09 5.50 -2.42
CA VAL A 5 28.37 6.33 -1.47
C VAL A 5 27.50 5.40 -0.61
N LYS A 6 27.88 5.21 0.66
CA LYS A 6 27.03 4.57 1.67
C LYS A 6 25.96 5.56 2.08
N ILE A 7 24.74 5.39 1.56
CA ILE A 7 23.56 6.07 2.11
C ILE A 7 23.18 5.32 3.38
N LEU A 8 23.52 5.90 4.54
CA LEU A 8 23.06 5.44 5.85
C LEU A 8 21.62 5.90 6.04
N ILE A 9 20.66 5.05 5.70
CA ILE A 9 19.28 5.22 6.18
C ILE A 9 19.32 4.79 7.64
N LYS A 10 19.22 5.75 8.56
CA LYS A 10 19.07 5.46 9.99
C LYS A 10 17.77 4.68 10.16
N GLU A 11 17.86 3.43 10.59
CA GLU A 11 16.73 2.71 11.19
C GLU A 11 16.28 3.53 12.40
N VAL A 12 15.18 4.25 12.24
CA VAL A 12 14.47 4.81 13.40
C VAL A 12 13.63 3.66 13.94
N GLU A 13 14.20 2.91 14.89
CA GLU A 13 13.42 2.03 15.75
C GLU A 13 12.50 2.88 16.64
N VAL A 14 11.34 3.23 16.10
CA VAL A 14 10.21 3.69 16.91
C VAL A 14 9.58 2.44 17.53
N ARG A 15 9.74 2.30 18.84
CA ARG A 15 9.16 1.26 19.71
C ARG A 15 7.83 0.69 19.18
N GLY A 16 7.84 -0.57 18.76
CA GLY A 16 6.70 -1.50 18.85
C GLY A 16 5.57 -1.41 17.82
N ILE A 17 5.61 -0.52 16.83
CA ILE A 17 4.60 -0.50 15.75
C ILE A 17 5.29 -0.92 14.45
N GLU A 18 5.01 -2.13 13.96
CA GLU A 18 5.43 -2.52 12.61
C GLU A 18 4.82 -1.55 11.60
N THR A 19 5.66 -0.96 10.76
CA THR A 19 5.19 -0.07 9.69
C THR A 19 4.41 -0.88 8.67
N GLU A 20 3.12 -0.55 8.52
CA GLU A 20 2.24 -1.16 7.54
C GLU A 20 1.91 -0.20 6.40
N PHE A 21 1.71 -0.77 5.22
CA PHE A 21 1.34 -0.11 3.99
C PHE A 21 0.04 -0.69 3.44
N ILE A 22 -0.63 0.08 2.59
CA ILE A 22 -1.86 -0.34 1.96
C ILE A 22 -1.81 -0.17 0.45
N GLU A 23 -2.35 -1.14 -0.25
CA GLU A 23 -2.79 -1.01 -1.63
C GLU A 23 -4.30 -1.02 -1.71
N THR A 24 -4.86 -0.19 -2.57
CA THR A 24 -6.30 -0.20 -2.86
C THR A 24 -6.50 -0.09 -4.34
N GLY A 25 -7.22 -1.04 -4.94
CA GLY A 25 -7.52 -1.04 -6.36
C GLY A 25 -8.91 -1.62 -6.63
N ARG A 26 -9.29 -1.60 -7.90
CA ARG A 26 -10.56 -2.19 -8.38
C ARG A 26 -10.35 -3.67 -8.68
N VAL A 27 -11.33 -4.48 -8.32
CA VAL A 27 -11.49 -5.86 -8.75
C VAL A 27 -12.91 -6.07 -9.25
N GLU A 28 -13.06 -6.74 -10.38
CA GLU A 28 -14.35 -7.06 -10.98
C GLU A 28 -14.26 -8.39 -11.71
N LYS A 29 -15.23 -9.27 -11.50
CA LYS A 29 -15.26 -10.62 -12.10
C LYS A 29 -13.95 -11.38 -11.92
N GLY A 30 -13.39 -11.29 -10.71
CA GLY A 30 -12.10 -11.90 -10.35
C GLY A 30 -10.85 -11.30 -11.01
N LYS A 31 -10.96 -10.17 -11.72
CA LYS A 31 -9.84 -9.48 -12.35
C LYS A 31 -9.45 -8.22 -11.58
N VAL A 32 -8.22 -8.19 -11.08
CA VAL A 32 -7.60 -7.00 -10.50
C VAL A 32 -7.23 -6.04 -11.62
N PHE A 33 -7.62 -4.77 -11.49
CA PHE A 33 -7.28 -3.73 -12.45
C PHE A 33 -5.91 -3.13 -12.12
N HIS A 34 -5.13 -2.84 -13.18
CA HIS A 34 -3.80 -2.21 -13.06
C HIS A 34 -2.80 -2.91 -12.11
N PRO A 35 -2.74 -4.26 -12.04
CA PRO A 35 -1.94 -4.97 -11.04
C PRO A 35 -0.44 -4.66 -11.15
N PHE A 36 0.07 -4.39 -12.36
CA PHE A 36 1.46 -3.99 -12.59
C PHE A 36 1.87 -2.76 -11.78
N TYR A 37 1.04 -1.71 -11.76
CA TYR A 37 1.34 -0.48 -11.05
C TYR A 37 1.28 -0.65 -9.53
N HIS A 38 0.35 -1.45 -9.04
CA HIS A 38 0.29 -1.83 -7.63
C HIS A 38 1.56 -2.58 -7.21
N LEU A 39 1.93 -3.64 -7.94
CA LEU A 39 3.13 -4.43 -7.64
C LEU A 39 4.40 -3.59 -7.70
N LYS A 40 4.56 -2.71 -8.69
CA LYS A 40 5.73 -1.84 -8.82
C LYS A 40 5.86 -0.88 -7.61
N ARG A 41 4.75 -0.28 -7.16
CA ARG A 41 4.74 0.59 -5.98
C ARG A 41 5.04 -0.21 -4.71
N MET A 42 4.45 -1.39 -4.56
CA MET A 42 4.68 -2.28 -3.43
C MET A 42 6.13 -2.71 -3.35
N GLU A 43 6.74 -3.14 -4.47
CA GLU A 43 8.14 -3.58 -4.54
C GLU A 43 9.09 -2.47 -4.12
N LYS A 44 8.93 -1.26 -4.69
CA LYS A 44 9.73 -0.10 -4.29
C LYS A 44 9.61 0.17 -2.78
N THR A 45 8.39 0.16 -2.25
CA THR A 45 8.14 0.41 -0.83
C THR A 45 8.76 -0.68 0.04
N PHE A 46 8.58 -1.95 -0.33
CA PHE A 46 9.06 -3.10 0.41
C PHE A 46 10.59 -3.15 0.44
N LEU A 47 11.27 -2.99 -0.70
CA LEU A 47 12.73 -3.01 -0.76
C LEU A 47 13.40 -1.87 0.02
N LEU A 48 12.73 -0.73 0.16
CA LEU A 48 13.24 0.40 0.96
C LEU A 48 13.11 0.18 2.47
N HIS A 49 12.08 -0.53 2.93
CA HIS A 49 11.82 -0.74 4.37
C HIS A 49 12.27 -2.11 4.88
N PHE A 50 12.38 -3.09 3.98
CA PHE A 50 12.67 -4.49 4.28
C PHE A 50 13.70 -5.07 3.28
N PRO A 51 14.89 -4.45 3.12
CA PRO A 51 15.85 -4.75 2.05
C PRO A 51 16.39 -6.19 2.06
N HIS A 52 16.22 -6.94 3.14
CA HIS A 52 16.76 -8.30 3.32
C HIS A 52 15.69 -9.40 3.36
N LEU A 53 14.42 -9.06 3.08
CA LEU A 53 13.28 -9.98 3.20
C LEU A 53 12.73 -10.43 1.82
N GLU A 54 13.61 -10.95 0.96
CA GLU A 54 13.22 -11.36 -0.40
C GLU A 54 12.20 -12.50 -0.43
N ARG A 55 12.27 -13.41 0.54
CA ARG A 55 11.35 -14.54 0.64
C ARG A 55 9.94 -14.03 0.94
N GLU A 56 9.83 -13.15 1.91
CA GLU A 56 8.60 -12.51 2.34
C GLU A 56 8.00 -11.68 1.21
N TRP A 57 8.84 -10.97 0.44
CA TRP A 57 8.38 -10.28 -0.77
C TRP A 57 7.72 -11.24 -1.78
N LYS A 58 8.32 -12.41 -2.02
CA LYS A 58 7.73 -13.43 -2.91
C LYS A 58 6.38 -13.92 -2.39
N GLU A 59 6.25 -14.12 -1.07
CA GLU A 59 5.00 -14.54 -0.43
C GLU A 59 3.92 -13.45 -0.54
N ILE A 60 4.25 -12.19 -0.24
CA ILE A 60 3.36 -11.04 -0.41
C ILE A 60 2.89 -10.90 -1.87
N LYS A 61 3.83 -10.99 -2.82
CA LYS A 61 3.52 -10.91 -4.26
C LYS A 61 2.57 -12.03 -4.71
N ARG A 62 2.77 -13.25 -4.20
CA ARG A 62 1.88 -14.39 -4.45
C ARG A 62 0.47 -14.14 -3.91
N GLU A 63 0.37 -13.68 -2.67
CA GLU A 63 -0.93 -13.35 -2.04
C GLU A 63 -1.66 -12.21 -2.76
N PHE A 64 -0.93 -11.18 -3.20
CA PHE A 64 -1.50 -10.11 -4.02
C PHE A 64 -2.04 -10.66 -5.35
N GLY A 65 -1.30 -11.56 -6.01
CA GLY A 65 -1.75 -12.24 -7.23
C GLY A 65 -3.03 -13.08 -7.03
N ALA A 66 -3.30 -13.53 -5.81
CA ALA A 66 -4.49 -14.29 -5.47
C ALA A 66 -5.73 -13.44 -5.17
N ILE A 67 -5.62 -12.10 -5.09
CA ILE A 67 -6.76 -11.21 -4.76
C ILE A 67 -7.95 -11.45 -5.68
N GLY A 68 -7.71 -11.63 -6.98
CA GLY A 68 -8.77 -11.89 -7.95
C GLY A 68 -9.60 -13.13 -7.63
N LYS A 69 -8.95 -14.20 -7.15
CA LYS A 69 -9.62 -15.47 -6.79
C LYS A 69 -10.41 -15.36 -5.48
N LYS A 70 -10.02 -14.44 -4.59
CA LYS A 70 -10.66 -14.20 -3.28
C LYS A 70 -11.80 -13.18 -3.36
N ALA A 71 -11.90 -12.43 -4.45
CA ALA A 71 -12.90 -11.39 -4.61
C ALA A 71 -14.28 -11.97 -4.91
N PRO A 72 -15.38 -11.27 -4.53
CA PRO A 72 -16.71 -11.63 -4.97
C PRO A 72 -16.82 -11.72 -6.50
N THR A 73 -17.60 -12.70 -6.98
CA THR A 73 -17.68 -13.04 -8.42
C THR A 73 -18.58 -12.09 -9.22
N SER A 74 -19.46 -11.35 -8.56
CA SER A 74 -20.36 -10.37 -9.16
C SER A 74 -20.14 -8.96 -8.60
N GLY A 75 -20.44 -7.95 -9.43
CA GLY A 75 -20.29 -6.54 -9.09
C GLY A 75 -18.86 -6.01 -9.18
N ILE A 76 -18.73 -4.72 -8.87
CA ILE A 76 -17.45 -4.00 -8.88
C ILE A 76 -17.05 -3.73 -7.42
N TRP A 77 -15.86 -4.18 -7.05
CA TRP A 77 -15.34 -4.09 -5.69
C TRP A 77 -14.03 -3.33 -5.65
N ARG A 78 -13.80 -2.64 -4.54
CA ARG A 78 -12.50 -2.11 -4.15
C ARG A 78 -11.88 -3.11 -3.20
N PHE A 79 -10.68 -3.59 -3.50
CA PHE A 79 -9.89 -4.30 -2.51
C PHE A 79 -9.07 -3.30 -1.67
N ARG A 80 -8.77 -3.67 -0.42
CA ARG A 80 -7.69 -3.10 0.39
C ARG A 80 -6.77 -4.24 0.79
N PHE A 81 -5.51 -4.14 0.40
CA PHE A 81 -4.47 -5.10 0.73
C PHE A 81 -3.49 -4.42 1.69
N THR A 82 -3.47 -4.83 2.95
CA THR A 82 -2.60 -4.28 4.00
C THR A 82 -1.44 -5.23 4.23
N TYR A 83 -0.22 -4.70 4.23
CA TYR A 83 1.00 -5.50 4.36
C TYR A 83 2.10 -4.74 5.11
N GLY A 84 2.96 -5.49 5.80
CA GLY A 84 4.24 -5.03 6.35
C GLY A 84 5.34 -5.98 5.85
N LYS A 85 6.08 -6.60 6.78
CA LYS A 85 6.97 -7.73 6.47
C LYS A 85 6.21 -8.96 5.94
N GLU A 86 4.91 -9.04 6.23
CA GLU A 86 4.00 -10.10 5.77
C GLU A 86 2.65 -9.49 5.37
N VAL A 87 1.76 -10.31 4.80
CA VAL A 87 0.38 -9.88 4.52
C VAL A 87 -0.42 -9.85 5.81
N LYS A 88 -1.01 -8.69 6.12
CA LYS A 88 -1.79 -8.50 7.34
C LYS A 88 -3.28 -8.71 7.11
N LYS A 89 -3.83 -8.16 6.02
CA LYS A 89 -5.26 -8.28 5.71
C LYS A 89 -5.57 -8.03 4.24
N VAL A 90 -6.62 -8.70 3.73
CA VAL A 90 -7.26 -8.39 2.46
C VAL A 90 -8.74 -8.18 2.68
N GLU A 91 -9.25 -7.02 2.29
CA GLU A 91 -10.65 -6.62 2.49
C GLU A 91 -11.28 -6.22 1.16
N PHE A 92 -12.59 -6.45 1.02
CA PHE A 92 -13.35 -6.07 -0.17
C PHE A 92 -14.53 -5.18 0.22
N PHE A 93 -14.68 -4.08 -0.50
CA PHE A 93 -15.75 -3.11 -0.29
C PHE A 93 -16.48 -2.87 -1.62
N PRO A 94 -17.82 -2.90 -1.67
CA PRO A 94 -18.55 -2.64 -2.90
C PRO A 94 -18.29 -1.19 -3.34
N ILE A 95 -18.00 -0.97 -4.63
CA ILE A 95 -17.77 0.37 -5.14
C ILE A 95 -19.10 1.07 -5.35
N LYS A 96 -19.26 2.23 -4.69
CA LYS A 96 -20.29 3.22 -5.00
C LYS A 96 -19.61 4.40 -5.68
N PRO A 97 -19.97 4.76 -6.92
CA PRO A 97 -19.46 5.97 -7.57
C PRO A 97 -19.67 7.20 -6.69
N ARG A 98 -18.61 7.98 -6.47
CA ARG A 98 -18.68 9.24 -5.73
C ARG A 98 -18.56 10.39 -6.71
N LYS A 99 -19.45 11.38 -6.59
CA LYS A 99 -19.33 12.65 -7.29
C LYS A 99 -18.64 13.65 -6.36
N PHE A 100 -17.41 14.04 -6.68
CA PHE A 100 -16.71 15.10 -5.96
C PHE A 100 -17.23 16.45 -6.44
N LYS A 101 -17.77 17.27 -5.52
CA LYS A 101 -18.39 18.57 -5.86
C LYS A 101 -17.55 19.77 -5.46
N LYS A 102 -16.66 19.61 -4.48
CA LYS A 102 -15.83 20.67 -3.89
C LYS A 102 -14.47 20.09 -3.55
N PHE A 103 -13.45 20.92 -3.69
CA PHE A 103 -12.10 20.68 -3.21
C PHE A 103 -11.71 21.88 -2.35
N VAL A 104 -10.99 21.65 -1.26
CA VAL A 104 -10.51 22.69 -0.34
C VAL A 104 -9.00 22.66 -0.36
N VAL A 105 -8.38 23.84 -0.36
CA VAL A 105 -6.93 23.96 -0.22
C VAL A 105 -6.60 23.89 1.27
N VAL A 106 -5.69 22.98 1.62
CA VAL A 106 -5.21 22.79 2.99
C VAL A 106 -3.71 23.04 2.99
N GLU A 107 -3.25 24.00 3.78
CA GLU A 107 -1.84 24.34 3.92
C GLU A 107 -1.23 23.58 5.11
N ARG A 108 -0.37 22.59 4.79
CA ARG A 108 0.37 21.77 5.76
C ARG A 108 1.68 21.29 5.15
N ASP A 109 2.66 21.09 6.02
CA ASP A 109 3.92 20.43 5.70
C ASP A 109 3.80 18.95 6.09
N ILE A 110 3.46 18.09 5.12
CA ILE A 110 3.26 16.65 5.33
C ILE A 110 4.08 15.88 4.32
N ASP A 111 4.89 14.95 4.82
CA ASP A 111 5.62 13.99 3.99
C ASP A 111 4.87 12.64 3.95
N TYR A 112 4.26 12.33 2.80
CA TYR A 112 3.54 11.07 2.58
C TYR A 112 4.05 10.34 1.31
N PRO A 113 5.32 9.92 1.30
CA PRO A 113 5.97 9.37 0.10
C PRO A 113 5.54 7.92 -0.19
N PHE A 114 4.98 7.24 0.82
CA PHE A 114 4.47 5.89 0.74
C PHE A 114 3.02 5.84 1.18
N LYS A 115 2.33 4.78 0.76
CA LYS A 115 0.92 4.59 1.08
C LYS A 115 0.76 3.88 2.41
N PHE A 116 1.07 4.58 3.50
CA PHE A 116 0.99 4.05 4.86
C PHE A 116 -0.43 3.63 5.25
N ALA A 117 -0.52 2.56 6.04
CA ALA A 117 -1.78 2.09 6.62
C ALA A 117 -2.29 3.04 7.71
N ASN A 118 -1.39 3.55 8.56
CA ASN A 118 -1.68 4.67 9.44
C ASN A 118 -1.84 5.94 8.59
N ARG A 119 -3.00 6.57 8.70
CA ARG A 119 -3.36 7.77 7.96
C ARG A 119 -3.85 8.89 8.88
N GLU A 120 -3.64 8.78 10.19
CA GLU A 120 -4.15 9.73 11.17
C GLU A 120 -3.79 11.18 10.81
N GLU A 121 -2.56 11.43 10.35
CA GLU A 121 -2.13 12.76 9.91
C GLU A 121 -2.92 13.29 8.71
N LEU A 122 -3.17 12.46 7.70
CA LEU A 122 -4.01 12.84 6.56
C LEU A 122 -5.48 12.99 6.94
N GLU A 123 -5.96 12.22 7.91
CA GLU A 123 -7.35 12.28 8.37
C GLU A 123 -7.60 13.57 9.17
N ARG A 124 -6.61 14.07 9.93
CA ARG A 124 -6.65 15.38 10.60
C ARG A 124 -6.76 16.58 9.64
N LEU A 125 -6.55 16.39 8.33
CA LEU A 125 -6.72 17.46 7.32
C LEU A 125 -8.17 17.68 6.88
N LYS A 126 -9.08 16.81 7.31
CA LYS A 126 -10.49 16.86 6.89
C LYS A 126 -11.35 17.74 7.80
N GLU A 127 -10.78 18.21 8.90
CA GLU A 127 -11.34 19.20 9.82
C GLU A 127 -11.23 20.61 9.22
#